data_AF-A0A673MGW8-F1
#
_entry.id   AF-A0A673MGW8-F1
#
_cell.length_a   1.000
_cell.length_b   1.000
_cell.length_c   1.000
_cell.angle_alpha   90.00
_cell.angle_beta   90.00
_cell.angle_gamma   90.00
#
_symmetry.space_group_name_H-M   'P 1'
#
loop_
_entity.id
_entity.type
_entity.pdbx_description
1 polymer ?
#
loop_
_entity_poly.entity_id
_entity_poly.type
_entity_poly.pdbx_seq_one_letter_code
_entity_poly.pdbx_strand_id
1 'polypeptide(L)'
;MEKFKASIAYDQRMWGADIKGSKAYVKALQKAGLVTQNEMEQILTGLDKVFDEWSKGKFKIKPGDEDIHTANERRLKEFIGNPAGKFHTGRSRNYQV
;
A
#
# COMPACT_ATOMS: atom_id res chain seq x y z
N MET A 1 -20.90 11.96 7.50
CA MET A 1 -21.10 11.26 6.20
C MET A 1 -19.97 10.28 5.86
N GLU A 2 -18.74 10.43 6.38
CA GLU A 2 -17.60 9.57 6.04
C GLU A 2 -17.63 8.14 6.63
N LYS A 3 -18.30 7.93 7.78
CA LYS A 3 -18.33 6.61 8.44
C LYS A 3 -19.06 5.50 7.67
N PHE A 4 -19.89 5.83 6.69
CA PHE A 4 -20.69 4.83 5.96
C PHE A 4 -19.91 4.18 4.81
N LYS A 5 -18.77 4.75 4.39
CA LYS A 5 -17.94 4.26 3.28
C LYS A 5 -16.61 3.65 3.74
N ALA A 6 -16.22 3.85 4.99
CA ALA A 6 -14.96 3.33 5.52
C ALA A 6 -15.07 1.83 5.84
N SER A 7 -14.37 1.00 5.09
CA SER A 7 -14.28 -0.45 5.32
C SER A 7 -13.09 -0.84 6.19
N ILE A 8 -12.19 0.10 6.52
CA ILE A 8 -10.96 -0.14 7.30
C ILE A 8 -11.16 -0.93 8.60
N ALA A 9 -12.28 -0.71 9.29
CA ALA A 9 -12.59 -1.41 10.54
C ALA A 9 -12.70 -2.93 10.36
N TYR A 10 -13.05 -3.39 9.15
CA TYR A 10 -13.25 -4.80 8.80
C TYR A 10 -12.16 -5.35 7.88
N ASP A 11 -11.77 -4.58 6.87
CA ASP A 11 -10.82 -5.02 5.83
C ASP A 11 -9.36 -4.95 6.28
N GLN A 12 -9.05 -4.28 7.40
CA GLN A 12 -7.70 -4.22 7.94
C GLN A 12 -7.08 -5.61 8.12
N ARG A 13 -7.88 -6.64 8.41
CA ARG A 13 -7.41 -8.04 8.50
C ARG A 13 -6.71 -8.54 7.22
N MET A 14 -6.97 -7.90 6.09
CA MET A 14 -6.39 -8.21 4.78
C MET A 14 -5.07 -7.46 4.52
N TRP A 15 -4.52 -6.73 5.51
CA TRP A 15 -3.27 -5.98 5.39
C TRP A 15 -2.13 -6.79 4.78
N GLY A 16 -1.99 -8.06 5.19
CA GLY A 16 -0.92 -8.93 4.70
C GLY A 16 -1.08 -9.32 3.23
N ALA A 17 -2.33 -9.52 2.78
CA ALA A 17 -2.65 -9.83 1.40
C ALA A 17 -2.45 -8.60 0.51
N ASP A 18 -2.92 -7.43 0.95
CA ASP A 18 -2.74 -6.17 0.23
C ASP A 18 -1.26 -5.83 0.03
N ILE A 19 -0.43 -5.95 1.07
CA ILE A 19 1.02 -5.68 0.96
C ILE A 19 1.68 -6.67 0.00
N LYS A 20 1.35 -7.96 0.08
CA LYS A 20 1.91 -8.98 -0.83
C LYS A 20 1.52 -8.72 -2.28
N GLY A 21 0.23 -8.47 -2.53
CA GLY A 21 -0.27 -8.10 -3.85
C GLY A 21 0.40 -6.83 -4.35
N SER A 22 0.66 -5.89 -3.45
CA SER A 22 1.32 -4.64 -3.80
C SER A 22 2.78 -4.85 -4.22
N LYS A 23 3.56 -5.62 -3.45
CA LYS A 23 4.93 -5.99 -3.84
C LYS A 23 5.00 -6.71 -5.19
N ALA A 24 4.05 -7.61 -5.46
CA ALA A 24 3.98 -8.31 -6.75
C ALA A 24 3.72 -7.34 -7.91
N TYR A 25 2.83 -6.38 -7.71
CA TYR A 25 2.49 -5.40 -8.72
C TYR A 25 3.65 -4.43 -9.02
N VAL A 26 4.41 -3.96 -8.02
CA VAL A 26 5.59 -3.10 -8.27
C VAL A 26 6.60 -3.82 -9.16
N LYS A 27 6.83 -5.12 -8.90
CA LYS A 27 7.73 -5.94 -9.71
C LYS A 27 7.24 -6.07 -11.16
N ALA A 28 5.93 -6.16 -11.36
CA ALA A 28 5.34 -6.15 -12.71
C ALA A 28 5.53 -4.80 -13.40
N LEU A 29 5.33 -3.68 -12.70
CA LEU A 29 5.58 -2.34 -13.22
C LEU A 29 7.05 -2.12 -13.61
N GLN A 30 7.98 -2.65 -12.82
CA GLN A 30 9.41 -2.58 -13.13
C GLN A 30 9.72 -3.35 -14.41
N LYS A 31 9.16 -4.56 -14.55
CA LYS A 31 9.32 -5.37 -15.78
C LYS A 31 8.71 -4.68 -17.01
N ALA A 32 7.64 -3.90 -16.82
CA ALA A 32 7.02 -3.09 -17.87
C ALA A 32 7.77 -1.77 -18.16
N GLY A 33 8.86 -1.46 -17.44
CA GLY A 33 9.61 -0.23 -17.59
C GLY A 33 8.92 1.03 -17.06
N LEU A 34 7.86 0.88 -16.26
CA LEU A 34 7.06 1.99 -15.72
C LEU A 34 7.63 2.57 -14.41
N VAL A 35 8.46 1.80 -13.71
CA VAL A 35 9.23 2.25 -12.54
C VAL A 35 10.68 1.82 -12.70
N THR A 36 11.60 2.64 -12.22
CA THR A 36 13.03 2.30 -12.22
C THR A 36 13.34 1.23 -11.18
N GLN A 37 14.49 0.56 -11.32
CA GLN A 37 14.98 -0.41 -10.33
C GLN A 37 15.06 0.19 -8.93
N ASN A 38 15.63 1.41 -8.82
CA ASN A 38 15.76 2.12 -7.56
C ASN A 38 14.38 2.45 -6.94
N GLU A 39 13.41 2.88 -7.74
CA GLU A 39 12.04 3.14 -7.26
C GLU A 39 11.35 1.85 -6.80
N MET A 40 11.52 0.75 -7.53
CA MET A 40 11.00 -0.56 -7.10
C MET A 40 11.59 -0.96 -5.75
N GLU A 41 12.91 -0.86 -5.57
CA GLU A 41 13.58 -1.23 -4.32
C GLU A 41 13.14 -0.35 -3.15
N GLN A 42 12.97 0.95 -3.38
CA GLN A 42 12.40 1.87 -2.38
C GLN A 42 10.99 1.45 -1.98
N ILE A 43 10.11 1.16 -2.95
CA ILE A 43 8.74 0.74 -2.65
C ILE A 43 8.71 -0.60 -1.92
N LEU A 44 9.50 -1.59 -2.36
CA LEU A 44 9.58 -2.90 -1.69
C LEU A 44 10.04 -2.76 -0.24
N THR A 45 11.10 -1.98 -0.01
CA THR A 45 11.63 -1.71 1.33
C THR A 45 10.62 -0.95 2.20
N GLY A 46 9.90 0.01 1.62
CA GLY A 46 8.82 0.71 2.30
C GLY A 46 7.67 -0.22 2.70
N LEU A 47 7.25 -1.11 1.79
CA LEU A 47 6.22 -2.11 2.05
C LEU A 47 6.66 -3.15 3.08
N ASP A 48 7.95 -3.49 3.16
CA ASP A 48 8.51 -4.32 4.24
C ASP A 48 8.40 -3.64 5.61
N LYS A 49 8.67 -2.32 5.69
CA LYS A 49 8.47 -1.56 6.93
C LYS A 49 6.99 -1.51 7.34
N VAL A 50 6.09 -1.27 6.38
CA VAL A 50 4.64 -1.29 6.63
C VAL A 50 4.19 -2.68 7.13
N PHE A 51 4.69 -3.74 6.52
CA PHE A 51 4.42 -5.12 6.95
C PHE A 51 4.87 -5.38 8.38
N ASP A 52 6.08 -4.94 8.74
CA ASP A 52 6.62 -5.08 10.09
C ASP A 52 5.77 -4.34 11.14
N GLU A 53 5.28 -3.14 10.81
CA GLU A 53 4.39 -2.39 11.70
C GLU A 53 3.05 -3.08 11.93
N TRP A 54 2.43 -3.61 10.88
CA TRP A 54 1.21 -4.42 11.03
C TRP A 54 1.46 -5.68 11.84
N SER A 55 2.52 -6.42 11.52
CA SER A 55 2.85 -7.67 12.20
C SER A 55 3.17 -7.48 13.69
N LYS A 56 3.68 -6.31 14.08
CA LYS A 56 3.98 -5.96 15.48
C LYS A 56 2.81 -5.26 16.18
N GLY A 57 1.68 -5.05 15.50
CA GLY A 57 0.55 -4.27 16.04
C GLY A 57 0.87 -2.80 16.31
N LYS A 58 1.91 -2.25 15.66
CA LYS A 58 2.36 -0.86 15.82
C LYS A 58 1.77 0.08 14.76
N PHE A 59 1.17 -0.47 13.70
CA PHE A 59 0.53 0.32 12.67
C PHE A 59 -0.62 1.14 13.26
N LYS A 60 -0.62 2.46 12.99
CA LYS A 60 -1.67 3.38 13.44
C LYS A 60 -2.54 3.81 12.27
N ILE A 61 -3.80 3.37 12.30
CA ILE A 61 -4.86 3.88 11.42
C ILE A 61 -5.13 5.34 11.80
N LYS A 62 -5.22 6.21 10.80
CA LYS A 62 -5.49 7.64 10.98
C LYS A 62 -6.90 8.01 10.50
N PRO A 63 -7.48 9.10 11.01
CA PRO A 63 -8.67 9.69 10.41
C PRO A 63 -8.37 10.05 8.94
N GLY A 64 -9.13 9.47 8.01
CA GLY A 64 -8.91 9.60 6.55
C GLY A 64 -8.45 8.31 5.86
N ASP A 65 -8.07 7.27 6.62
CA ASP A 65 -7.89 5.92 6.05
C ASP A 65 -9.28 5.31 5.82
N GLU A 66 -9.73 5.26 4.56
CA GLU A 66 -11.05 4.74 4.20
C GLU A 66 -11.07 3.20 4.20
N ASP A 67 -10.00 2.58 3.69
CA ASP A 67 -9.84 1.15 3.48
C ASP A 67 -8.37 0.73 3.73
N ILE A 68 -8.09 -0.58 3.73
CA ILE A 68 -6.72 -1.08 3.96
C ILE A 68 -5.72 -0.57 2.90
N HIS A 69 -6.16 -0.34 1.67
CA HIS A 69 -5.31 0.12 0.58
C HIS A 69 -4.81 1.55 0.82
N THR A 70 -5.73 2.45 1.18
CA THR A 70 -5.44 3.84 1.52
C THR A 70 -4.58 3.94 2.78
N ALA A 71 -4.82 3.09 3.78
CA ALA A 71 -3.99 3.02 4.98
C ALA A 71 -2.53 2.65 4.64
N ASN A 72 -2.33 1.58 3.88
CA ASN A 72 -1.00 1.12 3.47
C ASN A 72 -0.31 2.12 2.54
N GLU A 73 -1.04 2.72 1.60
CA GLU A 73 -0.53 3.74 0.69
C GLU A 73 -0.05 4.97 1.46
N ARG A 74 -0.87 5.50 2.38
CA ARG A 74 -0.48 6.63 3.24
C ARG A 74 0.81 6.30 3.98
N ARG A 75 0.88 5.12 4.60
CA ARG A 75 2.05 4.75 5.40
C ARG A 75 3.29 4.54 4.54
N LEU A 76 3.15 3.95 3.36
CA LEU A 76 4.22 3.82 2.37
C LEU A 76 4.74 5.21 1.95
N LYS A 77 3.84 6.14 1.63
CA LYS A 77 4.19 7.52 1.27
C LYS A 77 4.91 8.26 2.39
N GLU A 78 4.55 8.01 3.65
CA GLU A 78 5.29 8.53 4.82
C GLU A 78 6.72 7.99 4.90
N PHE A 79 7.00 6.78 4.38
CA PHE A 79 8.34 6.19 4.39
C PHE A 79 9.24 6.59 3.23
N ILE A 80 8.69 6.67 2.01
CA ILE A 80 9.48 6.84 0.78
C ILE A 80 9.19 8.15 0.03
N GLY A 81 8.15 8.88 0.42
CA GLY A 81 7.74 10.12 -0.23
C GLY A 81 7.06 9.90 -1.59
N ASN A 82 7.34 10.79 -2.54
CA ASN A 82 6.69 10.83 -3.86
C ASN A 82 6.75 9.54 -4.71
N PRO A 83 7.80 8.69 -4.65
CA PRO A 83 7.82 7.40 -5.35
C PRO A 83 6.63 6.48 -5.04
N ALA A 84 5.99 6.63 -3.87
CA ALA A 84 4.82 5.82 -3.50
C ALA A 84 3.65 5.96 -4.47
N GLY A 85 3.45 7.12 -5.08
CA GLY A 85 2.31 7.37 -5.98
C GLY A 85 2.41 6.63 -7.33
N LYS A 86 3.63 6.27 -7.77
CA LYS A 86 3.83 5.52 -9.02
C LYS A 86 3.35 4.08 -8.96
N PHE A 87 3.11 3.58 -7.75
CA PHE A 87 2.59 2.24 -7.54
C PHE A 87 1.16 2.03 -8.06
N HIS A 88 0.41 3.12 -8.27
CA HIS A 88 -0.96 3.09 -8.79
C HIS A 88 -1.05 3.15 -10.32
N THR A 89 0.08 3.30 -11.03
CA THR A 89 0.09 3.40 -12.50
C THR A 89 -0.48 2.13 -13.13
N GLY A 90 -1.70 2.21 -13.65
CA GLY A 90 -2.40 1.08 -14.30
C GLY A 90 -3.14 0.13 -13.35
N ARG A 91 -3.27 0.46 -12.06
CA ARG A 91 -3.94 -0.40 -11.06
C ARG A 91 -5.34 0.15 -10.76
N SER A 92 -6.37 -0.66 -11.01
CA SER A 92 -7.74 -0.36 -10.54
C SER A 92 -8.01 -1.08 -9.22
N ARG A 93 -8.73 -0.38 -8.31
CA ARG A 93 -9.20 -0.95 -7.04
C ARG A 93 -10.06 -2.20 -7.24
N ASN A 94 -10.78 -2.33 -8.35
CA ASN A 94 -11.57 -3.53 -8.64
C ASN A 94 -10.73 -4.81 -8.82
N TYR A 95 -9.42 -4.68 -9.10
CA TYR A 95 -8.50 -5.83 -9.18
C TYR A 95 -7.68 -6.03 -7.89
N GLN A 96 -7.88 -5.15 -6.90
CA GLN A 96 -7.10 -5.11 -5.66
C GLN A 96 -7.91 -5.56 -4.44
N VAL A 97 -9.25 -5.59 -4.55
CA VAL A 97 -10.20 -6.10 -3.54
C VAL A 97 -10.31 -7.62 -3.59
#